data_AF-A0A552BZG3-F1
#
_entry.id   AF-A0A552BZG3-F1
#
_cell.length_a   1.000
_cell.length_b   1.000
_cell.length_c   1.000
_cell.angle_alpha   90.00
_cell.angle_beta   90.00
_cell.angle_gamma   90.00
#
_symmetry.space_group_name_H-M   'P 1'
#
loop_
_entity.id
_entity.type
_entity.pdbx_description
1 polymer ?
#
loop_
_entity_poly.entity_id
_entity_poly.type
_entity_poly.pdbx_seq_one_letter_code
_entity_poly.pdbx_strand_id
1 'polypeptide(L)'
;MSEVTIQGLDRSDLNEVENHALDILLNLPLANFNQIKQRLELDVPGVVGRTTLDKFIAFCQQKGLDLSEAGVNAFKAANGLGNTGLLRGVIGPQTAGIYFDVLMSVAPPPSGGRRINDAGLELVKEFEGLHSRTFRSGPRRGQLVPNGGVTAYFDPVRVPTIGWGNIDSVTARDVDVKVITLLEAENLLRSDLASAEDAVSDLITVPLNDNEFSALVSFTFNLGAGALQDSTLRKRLNRGDNRVSIANDEFRKWVLAGGRELPGLVRRRKAERDLFLS
;
A
#
# COMPACT_ATOMS: atom_id res chain seq x y z
N MET A 1 3.98 -32.43 0.13
CA MET A 1 4.18 -31.00 0.48
C MET A 1 3.69 -30.85 1.90
N SER A 2 4.39 -30.08 2.74
CA SER A 2 4.01 -29.92 4.14
C SER A 2 2.79 -29.00 4.22
N GLU A 3 1.66 -29.51 4.70
CA GLU A 3 0.39 -28.78 4.82
C GLU A 3 0.13 -28.35 6.28
N VAL A 4 -0.76 -27.38 6.46
CA VAL A 4 -1.21 -26.95 7.79
C VAL A 4 -2.21 -27.97 8.34
N THR A 5 -1.97 -28.45 9.56
CA THR A 5 -2.80 -29.46 10.21
C THR A 5 -3.75 -28.82 11.22
N ILE A 6 -5.02 -29.20 11.17
CA ILE A 6 -6.02 -28.81 12.17
C ILE A 6 -5.88 -29.70 13.41
N GLN A 7 -5.85 -29.11 14.60
CA GLN A 7 -5.82 -29.83 15.87
C GLN A 7 -6.94 -29.34 16.81
N GLY A 8 -7.86 -30.25 17.15
CA GLY A 8 -8.90 -29.99 18.14
C GLY A 8 -9.91 -28.91 17.73
N LEU A 9 -10.16 -28.76 16.42
CA LEU A 9 -11.20 -27.89 15.86
C LEU A 9 -12.09 -28.71 14.92
N ASP A 10 -13.40 -28.57 15.08
CA ASP A 10 -14.40 -29.06 14.13
C ASP A 10 -15.11 -27.86 13.51
N ARG A 11 -15.24 -27.84 12.18
CA ARG A 11 -15.88 -26.73 11.44
C ARG A 11 -17.36 -26.58 11.80
N SER A 12 -18.04 -27.67 12.19
CA SER A 12 -19.44 -27.61 12.61
C SER A 12 -19.66 -26.76 13.86
N ASP A 13 -18.63 -26.64 14.69
CA ASP A 13 -18.69 -25.97 15.99
C ASP A 13 -18.21 -24.52 15.92
N LEU A 14 -17.70 -24.10 14.75
CA LEU A 14 -17.19 -22.76 14.50
C LEU A 14 -18.31 -21.85 13.99
N ASN A 15 -18.31 -20.62 14.48
CA ASN A 15 -19.13 -19.56 13.91
C ASN A 15 -18.56 -19.08 12.55
N GLU A 16 -19.27 -18.17 11.89
CA GLU A 16 -18.89 -17.64 10.57
C GLU A 16 -17.49 -17.01 10.55
N VAL A 17 -17.20 -16.13 11.51
CA VAL A 17 -15.91 -15.43 11.63
C VAL A 17 -14.77 -16.41 11.85
N GLU A 18 -14.99 -17.42 12.69
CA GLU A 18 -14.04 -18.48 12.97
C GLU A 18 -13.78 -19.36 11.74
N ASN A 19 -14.82 -19.68 10.96
CA ASN A 19 -14.67 -20.42 9.71
C ASN A 19 -13.88 -19.61 8.67
N HIS A 20 -14.14 -18.32 8.52
CA HIS A 20 -13.34 -17.45 7.62
C HIS A 20 -11.89 -17.34 8.08
N ALA A 21 -11.64 -17.17 9.38
CA ALA A 21 -10.30 -17.15 9.95
C ALA A 21 -9.55 -18.46 9.67
N LEU A 22 -10.22 -19.59 9.85
CA LEU A 22 -9.67 -20.92 9.57
C LEU A 22 -9.37 -21.08 8.06
N ASP A 23 -10.27 -20.64 7.18
CA ASP A 23 -10.07 -20.70 5.74
C ASP A 23 -8.86 -19.87 5.30
N ILE A 24 -8.66 -18.67 5.86
CA ILE A 24 -7.47 -17.87 5.58
C ILE A 24 -6.21 -18.67 5.94
N LEU A 25 -6.13 -19.18 7.17
CA LEU A 25 -4.95 -19.88 7.66
C LEU A 25 -4.62 -21.16 6.87
N LEU A 26 -5.65 -21.93 6.48
CA LEU A 26 -5.47 -23.19 5.75
C LEU A 26 -5.10 -23.01 4.28
N ASN A 27 -5.49 -21.89 3.67
CA ASN A 27 -5.19 -21.58 2.27
C ASN A 27 -3.82 -20.89 2.08
N LEU A 28 -3.07 -20.66 3.16
CA LEU A 28 -1.72 -20.10 3.09
C LEU A 28 -0.66 -21.17 2.83
N PRO A 29 0.42 -20.81 2.09
CA PRO A 29 1.65 -21.62 2.10
C PRO A 29 2.16 -21.80 3.54
N LEU A 30 2.69 -22.99 3.87
CA LEU A 30 3.17 -23.30 5.23
C LEU A 30 4.19 -22.28 5.77
N ALA A 31 5.04 -21.75 4.90
CA ALA A 31 6.00 -20.69 5.27
C ALA A 31 5.29 -19.43 5.79
N ASN A 32 4.25 -18.97 5.08
CA ASN A 32 3.47 -17.79 5.43
C ASN A 32 2.66 -18.04 6.70
N PHE A 33 2.04 -19.22 6.83
CA PHE A 33 1.37 -19.62 8.07
C PHE A 33 2.32 -19.58 9.28
N ASN A 34 3.53 -20.12 9.14
CA ASN A 34 4.52 -20.10 10.23
C ASN A 34 5.00 -18.69 10.58
N GLN A 35 5.07 -17.77 9.61
CA GLN A 35 5.38 -16.37 9.90
C GLN A 35 4.28 -15.69 10.72
N ILE A 36 3.00 -15.96 10.42
CA ILE A 36 1.88 -15.52 11.27
C ILE A 36 2.04 -16.11 12.67
N LYS A 37 2.33 -17.41 12.81
CA LYS A 37 2.52 -18.01 14.14
C LYS A 37 3.65 -17.36 14.93
N GLN A 38 4.77 -17.07 14.29
CA GLN A 38 5.87 -16.34 14.91
C GLN A 38 5.43 -14.95 15.38
N ARG A 39 4.65 -14.23 14.56
CA ARG A 39 4.12 -12.90 14.89
C ARG A 39 3.14 -12.93 16.06
N LEU A 40 2.37 -14.02 16.20
CA LEU A 40 1.42 -14.24 17.28
C LEU A 40 2.04 -14.85 18.54
N GLU A 41 3.36 -15.05 18.55
CA GLU A 41 4.08 -15.73 19.63
C GLU A 41 3.47 -17.11 19.92
N LEU A 42 3.48 -17.97 18.90
CA LEU A 42 2.97 -19.35 18.96
C LEU A 42 4.02 -20.35 18.47
N ASP A 43 4.28 -21.35 19.30
CA ASP A 43 5.53 -22.12 19.23
C ASP A 43 5.45 -23.39 18.37
N VAL A 44 4.23 -23.83 18.01
CA VAL A 44 3.99 -25.08 17.28
C VAL A 44 3.81 -24.80 15.78
N PRO A 45 4.83 -24.95 14.92
CA PRO A 45 4.69 -24.67 13.50
C PRO A 45 3.72 -25.63 12.81
N GLY A 46 3.05 -25.17 11.75
CA GLY A 46 2.17 -25.98 10.91
C GLY A 46 0.89 -26.50 11.57
N VAL A 47 0.59 -26.12 12.81
CA VAL A 47 -0.64 -26.56 13.51
C VAL A 47 -1.56 -25.38 13.78
N VAL A 48 -2.82 -25.49 13.35
CA VAL A 48 -3.90 -24.58 13.71
C VAL A 48 -4.83 -25.26 14.73
N GLY A 49 -4.89 -24.69 15.93
CA GLY A 49 -5.83 -25.10 16.98
C GLY A 49 -6.54 -23.88 17.57
N ARG A 50 -7.38 -24.08 18.58
CA ARG A 50 -8.23 -23.03 19.16
C ARG A 50 -7.47 -21.75 19.52
N THR A 51 -6.37 -21.85 20.24
CA THR A 51 -5.52 -20.70 20.59
C THR A 51 -4.95 -19.98 19.37
N THR A 52 -4.60 -20.72 18.30
CA THR A 52 -4.11 -20.09 17.06
C THR A 52 -5.23 -19.30 16.39
N LEU A 53 -6.43 -19.88 16.34
CA LEU A 53 -7.61 -19.25 15.75
C LEU A 53 -8.02 -17.98 16.50
N ASP A 54 -8.12 -18.04 17.83
CA ASP A 54 -8.52 -16.91 18.67
C ASP A 54 -7.51 -15.74 18.56
N LYS A 55 -6.20 -16.04 18.67
CA LYS A 55 -5.14 -15.02 18.51
C LYS A 55 -5.14 -14.42 17.11
N PHE A 56 -5.38 -15.23 16.07
CA PHE A 56 -5.42 -14.75 14.69
C PHE A 56 -6.60 -13.81 14.44
N ILE A 57 -7.80 -14.14 14.95
CA ILE A 57 -8.97 -13.26 14.87
C ILE A 57 -8.69 -11.93 15.56
N ALA A 58 -8.14 -11.96 16.77
CA ALA A 58 -7.78 -10.75 17.50
C ALA A 58 -6.75 -9.90 16.73
N PHE A 59 -5.78 -10.55 16.08
CA PHE A 59 -4.78 -9.85 15.24
C PHE A 59 -5.40 -9.22 14.00
N CYS A 60 -6.36 -9.89 13.35
CA CYS A 60 -7.13 -9.32 12.24
C CYS A 60 -7.91 -8.08 12.70
N GLN A 61 -8.61 -8.15 13.83
CA GLN A 61 -9.35 -7.03 14.41
C GLN A 61 -8.44 -5.85 14.75
N GLN A 62 -7.26 -6.10 15.34
CA GLN A 62 -6.26 -5.07 15.62
C GLN A 62 -5.76 -4.37 14.35
N LYS A 63 -5.75 -5.08 13.22
CA LYS A 63 -5.39 -4.55 11.89
C LYS A 63 -6.60 -3.94 11.16
N GLY A 64 -7.75 -3.83 11.81
CA GLY A 64 -8.98 -3.28 11.22
C GLY A 64 -9.65 -4.20 10.20
N LEU A 65 -9.31 -5.49 10.18
CA LEU A 65 -9.91 -6.47 9.29
C LEU A 65 -11.16 -7.08 9.91
N ASP A 66 -12.30 -6.89 9.25
CA ASP A 66 -13.56 -7.53 9.59
C ASP A 66 -13.68 -8.87 8.85
N LEU A 67 -13.83 -9.95 9.63
CA LEU A 67 -13.95 -11.32 9.13
C LEU A 67 -15.41 -11.80 9.06
N SER A 68 -16.40 -10.93 9.25
CA SER A 68 -17.80 -11.21 8.93
C SER A 68 -17.98 -11.45 7.42
N GLU A 69 -19.09 -12.05 6.99
CA GLU A 69 -19.41 -12.19 5.57
C GLU A 69 -19.36 -10.83 4.83
N ALA A 70 -19.90 -9.78 5.46
CA ALA A 70 -19.86 -8.43 4.90
C ALA A 70 -18.42 -7.90 4.80
N GLY A 71 -17.61 -8.08 5.83
CA GLY A 71 -16.20 -7.69 5.86
C GLY A 71 -15.36 -8.41 4.82
N VAL A 72 -15.51 -9.73 4.69
CA VAL A 72 -14.82 -10.54 3.69
C VAL A 72 -15.23 -10.13 2.28
N ASN A 73 -16.53 -9.88 2.04
CA ASN A 73 -17.01 -9.42 0.74
C ASN A 73 -16.48 -8.03 0.40
N ALA A 74 -16.45 -7.10 1.36
CA ALA A 74 -15.88 -5.77 1.19
C ALA A 74 -14.38 -5.83 0.91
N PHE A 75 -13.64 -6.66 1.66
CA PHE A 75 -12.21 -6.89 1.45
C PHE A 75 -11.92 -7.43 0.06
N LYS A 76 -12.69 -8.43 -0.39
CA LYS A 76 -12.58 -8.99 -1.74
C LYS A 76 -12.85 -7.95 -2.82
N ALA A 77 -13.92 -7.16 -2.67
CA ALA A 77 -14.27 -6.09 -3.60
C ALA A 77 -13.17 -5.02 -3.69
N ALA A 78 -12.65 -4.57 -2.55
CA ALA A 78 -11.57 -3.58 -2.47
C ALA A 78 -10.26 -4.04 -3.15
N ASN A 79 -10.01 -5.34 -3.15
CA ASN A 79 -8.78 -5.93 -3.72
C ASN A 79 -8.98 -6.53 -5.12
N GLY A 80 -10.12 -6.28 -5.78
CA GLY A 80 -10.41 -6.82 -7.12
C GLY A 80 -10.49 -8.36 -7.16
N LEU A 81 -10.75 -8.99 -6.01
CA LEU A 81 -10.90 -10.43 -5.88
C LEU A 81 -12.35 -10.77 -6.16
N GLY A 82 -12.63 -11.27 -7.37
CA GLY A 82 -13.98 -11.67 -7.74
C GLY A 82 -14.55 -12.73 -6.79
N ASN A 83 -15.87 -12.88 -6.78
CA ASN A 83 -16.57 -14.02 -6.14
C ASN A 83 -16.50 -15.29 -7.00
N THR A 84 -15.38 -15.55 -7.68
CA THR A 84 -15.27 -16.55 -8.75
C THR A 84 -14.84 -17.93 -8.27
N GLY A 85 -15.28 -18.32 -7.08
CA GLY A 85 -15.24 -19.70 -6.59
C GLY A 85 -16.66 -20.28 -6.54
N LEU A 86 -16.79 -21.61 -6.62
CA LEU A 86 -18.05 -22.37 -6.69
C LEU A 86 -19.06 -22.10 -5.54
N LEU A 87 -18.70 -21.32 -4.51
CA LEU A 87 -19.52 -21.02 -3.33
C LEU A 87 -19.27 -19.57 -2.86
N ARG A 88 -20.35 -18.84 -2.53
CA ARG A 88 -20.26 -17.54 -1.83
C ARG A 88 -19.56 -17.73 -0.48
N GLY A 89 -18.74 -16.76 -0.06
CA GLY A 89 -18.03 -16.81 1.23
C GLY A 89 -16.70 -17.56 1.24
N VAL A 90 -16.39 -18.42 0.25
CA VAL A 90 -15.14 -19.22 0.27
C VAL A 90 -13.91 -18.33 0.09
N ILE A 91 -12.98 -18.42 1.03
CA ILE A 91 -11.67 -17.75 0.97
C ILE A 91 -10.68 -18.75 0.36
N GLY A 92 -10.22 -18.47 -0.86
CA GLY A 92 -9.22 -19.28 -1.56
C GLY A 92 -7.78 -18.78 -1.35
N PRO A 93 -6.77 -19.47 -1.90
CA PRO A 93 -5.35 -19.15 -1.73
C PRO A 93 -4.97 -17.72 -2.11
N GLN A 94 -5.56 -17.17 -3.17
CA GLN A 94 -5.30 -15.78 -3.58
C GLN A 94 -5.81 -14.77 -2.54
N THR A 95 -7.04 -14.96 -2.04
CA THR A 95 -7.61 -14.11 -0.99
C THR A 95 -6.84 -14.26 0.32
N ALA A 96 -6.49 -15.49 0.71
CA ALA A 96 -5.68 -15.75 1.88
C ALA A 96 -4.30 -15.08 1.80
N GLY A 97 -3.65 -15.14 0.63
CA GLY A 97 -2.38 -14.45 0.38
C GLY A 97 -2.46 -12.95 0.61
N ILE A 98 -3.52 -12.28 0.15
CA ILE A 98 -3.70 -10.84 0.35
C ILE A 98 -4.02 -10.51 1.82
N TYR A 99 -4.80 -11.34 2.51
CA TYR A 99 -4.94 -11.21 3.98
C TYR A 99 -3.58 -11.30 4.68
N PHE A 100 -2.75 -12.26 4.31
CA PHE A 100 -1.42 -12.41 4.85
C PHE A 100 -0.55 -11.18 4.57
N ASP A 101 -0.54 -10.66 3.34
CA ASP A 101 0.23 -9.47 2.98
C ASP A 101 -0.21 -8.25 3.80
N VAL A 102 -1.52 -8.06 4.02
CA VAL A 102 -2.04 -6.99 4.88
C VAL A 102 -1.62 -7.18 6.34
N LEU A 103 -1.73 -8.40 6.87
CA LEU A 103 -1.40 -8.70 8.27
C LEU A 103 0.10 -8.56 8.54
N MET A 104 0.92 -9.06 7.62
CA MET A 104 2.37 -9.08 7.72
C MET A 104 3.03 -7.82 7.19
N SER A 105 2.29 -6.92 6.55
CA SER A 105 2.78 -5.57 6.29
C SER A 105 3.27 -4.98 7.60
N VAL A 106 4.50 -4.47 7.57
CA VAL A 106 4.97 -3.55 8.62
C VAL A 106 3.95 -2.42 8.55
N ALA A 107 3.09 -2.34 9.57
CA ALA A 107 2.20 -1.20 9.67
C ALA A 107 3.13 0.02 9.56
N PRO A 108 2.90 0.99 8.65
CA PRO A 108 3.42 2.31 8.90
C PRO A 108 3.02 2.63 10.35
N PRO A 109 3.91 3.23 11.16
CA PRO A 109 3.59 3.51 12.55
C PRO A 109 2.18 4.10 12.61
N PRO A 110 1.35 3.74 13.59
CA PRO A 110 0.06 4.36 13.73
C PRO A 110 0.28 5.84 14.06
N SER A 111 0.52 6.68 13.05
CA SER A 111 0.13 8.08 13.14
C SER A 111 -1.39 8.02 13.00
N GLY A 112 -2.12 8.34 14.06
CA GLY A 112 -3.58 8.53 14.01
C GLY A 112 -3.99 9.73 13.14
N GLY A 113 -3.18 10.05 12.13
CA GLY A 113 -3.34 11.12 11.16
C GLY A 113 -4.07 10.62 9.91
N ARG A 114 -4.53 11.59 9.14
CA ARG A 114 -5.24 11.35 7.88
C ARG A 114 -4.35 10.67 6.85
N ARG A 115 -4.95 9.90 5.94
CA ARG A 115 -4.26 9.19 4.85
C ARG A 115 -4.75 9.64 3.49
N ILE A 116 -3.90 9.50 2.48
CA ILE A 116 -4.24 9.73 1.07
C ILE A 116 -5.38 8.78 0.65
N ASN A 117 -6.33 9.28 -0.14
CA ASN A 117 -7.38 8.47 -0.72
C ASN A 117 -6.92 7.76 -2.01
N ASP A 118 -7.75 6.88 -2.55
CA ASP A 118 -7.41 6.09 -3.74
C ASP A 118 -7.14 6.97 -4.98
N ALA A 119 -7.91 8.04 -5.17
CA ALA A 119 -7.70 8.96 -6.29
C ALA A 119 -6.33 9.65 -6.24
N GLY A 120 -5.89 10.07 -5.04
CA GLY A 120 -4.55 10.61 -4.84
C GLY A 120 -3.45 9.58 -5.00
N LEU A 121 -3.67 8.36 -4.50
CA LEU A 121 -2.69 7.28 -4.65
C LEU A 121 -2.46 6.93 -6.12
N GLU A 122 -3.53 6.81 -6.91
CA GLU A 122 -3.43 6.55 -8.34
C GLU A 122 -2.73 7.71 -9.09
N LEU A 123 -3.01 8.96 -8.70
CA LEU A 123 -2.29 10.12 -9.23
C LEU A 123 -0.78 10.01 -8.96
N VAL A 124 -0.37 9.68 -7.73
CA VAL A 124 1.06 9.51 -7.40
C VAL A 124 1.67 8.38 -8.24
N LYS A 125 1.00 7.23 -8.31
CA LYS A 125 1.45 6.07 -9.11
C LYS A 125 1.64 6.42 -10.59
N GLU A 126 0.76 7.25 -11.17
CA GLU A 126 0.86 7.72 -12.55
C GLU A 126 2.17 8.51 -12.79
N PHE A 127 2.54 9.39 -11.87
CA PHE A 127 3.70 10.28 -12.04
C PHE A 127 5.03 9.67 -11.59
N GLU A 128 5.05 8.81 -10.58
CA GLU A 128 6.28 8.09 -10.21
C GLU A 128 6.59 6.99 -11.24
N GLY A 129 5.55 6.37 -11.79
CA GLY A 129 5.66 5.29 -12.76
C GLY A 129 6.14 3.98 -12.12
N LEU A 130 5.49 2.88 -12.48
CA LEU A 130 5.93 1.56 -12.03
C LEU A 130 7.01 1.01 -12.95
N HIS A 131 8.17 0.63 -12.39
CA HIS A 131 9.18 -0.10 -13.15
C HIS A 131 8.97 -1.61 -13.02
N SER A 132 8.31 -2.21 -14.01
CA SER A 132 8.27 -3.66 -14.19
C SER A 132 9.18 -4.06 -15.35
N ARG A 133 10.19 -4.89 -15.08
CA ARG A 133 11.11 -5.40 -16.12
C ARG A 133 11.23 -6.92 -16.04
N THR A 134 11.51 -7.52 -17.20
CA THR A 134 12.04 -8.88 -17.35
C THR A 134 13.46 -8.96 -16.77
N PHE A 135 13.80 -10.11 -16.17
CA PHE A 135 15.13 -10.34 -15.59
C PHE A 135 16.24 -10.16 -16.64
N ARG A 136 17.16 -9.20 -16.43
CA ARG A 136 18.39 -9.11 -17.25
C ARG A 136 19.48 -10.08 -16.78
N SER A 137 19.49 -10.42 -15.49
CA SER A 137 20.53 -11.24 -14.85
C SER A 137 20.08 -12.02 -13.60
N GLY A 138 18.76 -12.21 -13.42
CA GLY A 138 18.20 -13.08 -12.39
C GLY A 138 18.49 -14.58 -12.65
N PRO A 139 17.89 -15.52 -11.86
CA PRO A 139 18.25 -16.95 -11.87
C PRO A 139 18.20 -17.61 -13.26
N ARG A 140 17.46 -17.02 -14.22
CA ARG A 140 17.64 -17.24 -15.66
C ARG A 140 17.51 -15.91 -16.43
N ARG A 141 18.56 -15.54 -17.17
CA ARG A 141 18.55 -14.41 -18.11
C ARG A 141 17.40 -14.56 -19.11
N GLY A 142 16.54 -13.54 -19.24
CA GLY A 142 15.40 -13.55 -20.16
C GLY A 142 14.12 -14.19 -19.60
N GLN A 143 14.08 -14.58 -18.32
CA GLN A 143 12.85 -15.04 -17.68
C GLN A 143 11.89 -13.86 -17.42
N LEU A 144 10.61 -14.05 -17.75
CA LEU A 144 9.54 -13.16 -17.29
C LEU A 144 9.43 -13.27 -15.78
N VAL A 145 9.31 -12.13 -15.11
CA VAL A 145 8.94 -12.11 -13.70
C VAL A 145 7.58 -12.81 -13.59
N PRO A 146 7.39 -13.76 -12.66
CA PRO A 146 6.10 -14.41 -12.47
C PRO A 146 5.00 -13.35 -12.40
N ASN A 147 3.91 -13.57 -13.14
CA ASN A 147 2.85 -12.60 -13.42
C ASN A 147 2.56 -11.67 -12.22
N GLY A 148 2.91 -10.38 -12.36
CA GLY A 148 2.64 -9.34 -11.35
C GLY A 148 3.81 -8.94 -10.46
N GLY A 149 5.02 -9.48 -10.68
CA GLY A 149 6.19 -9.08 -9.90
C GLY A 149 6.87 -7.78 -10.40
N VAL A 150 7.25 -6.94 -9.45
CA VAL A 150 8.03 -5.71 -9.58
C VAL A 150 9.47 -6.02 -9.21
N THR A 151 10.43 -5.66 -10.07
CA THR A 151 11.85 -6.00 -9.88
C THR A 151 12.67 -4.77 -9.55
N ALA A 152 13.66 -4.91 -8.67
CA ALA A 152 14.61 -3.83 -8.40
C ALA A 152 15.45 -3.47 -9.64
N TYR A 153 15.70 -2.19 -9.84
CA TYR A 153 16.41 -1.63 -10.98
C TYR A 153 17.36 -0.51 -10.55
N PHE A 154 18.27 -0.09 -11.43
CA PHE A 154 18.98 1.18 -11.28
C PHE A 154 18.19 2.29 -11.97
N ASP A 155 17.90 3.36 -11.25
CA ASP A 155 17.30 4.57 -11.81
C ASP A 155 18.28 5.30 -12.78
N PRO A 156 17.86 6.39 -13.46
CA PRO A 156 18.74 7.14 -14.37
C PRO A 156 20.03 7.68 -13.75
N VAL A 157 20.09 7.84 -12.42
CA VAL A 157 21.27 8.33 -11.67
C VAL A 157 22.02 7.22 -10.93
N ARG A 158 21.74 5.94 -11.24
CA ARG A 158 22.40 4.73 -10.73
C ARG A 158 22.11 4.42 -9.24
N VAL A 159 20.98 4.86 -8.73
CA VAL A 159 20.49 4.47 -7.39
C VAL A 159 19.66 3.17 -7.49
N PRO A 160 19.87 2.17 -6.62
CA PRO A 160 18.99 1.00 -6.54
C PRO A 160 17.57 1.41 -6.13
N THR A 161 16.58 0.97 -6.89
CA THR A 161 15.17 1.38 -6.72
C THR A 161 14.23 0.21 -6.99
N ILE A 162 13.08 0.16 -6.32
CA ILE A 162 12.01 -0.82 -6.57
C ILE A 162 10.62 -0.16 -6.43
N GLY A 163 9.60 -0.71 -7.11
CA GLY A 163 8.24 -0.16 -7.03
C GLY A 163 8.15 1.25 -7.63
N TRP A 164 7.41 2.11 -6.95
CA TRP A 164 7.23 3.52 -7.27
C TRP A 164 8.30 4.38 -6.59
N GLY A 165 9.57 4.11 -6.89
CA GLY A 165 10.67 4.98 -6.45
C GLY A 165 11.29 4.64 -5.09
N ASN A 166 10.91 3.53 -4.45
CA ASN A 166 11.46 3.17 -3.14
C ASN A 166 12.94 2.77 -3.24
N ILE A 167 13.79 3.43 -2.46
CA ILE A 167 15.25 3.18 -2.40
C ILE A 167 15.70 2.49 -1.11
N ASP A 168 14.92 2.61 -0.03
CA ASP A 168 15.34 2.15 1.30
C ASP A 168 15.24 0.63 1.47
N SER A 169 14.37 -0.03 0.70
CA SER A 169 14.17 -1.48 0.80
C SER A 169 15.11 -2.30 -0.10
N VAL A 170 16.02 -1.66 -0.84
CA VAL A 170 16.89 -2.31 -1.82
C VAL A 170 18.32 -1.81 -1.79
N THR A 171 19.23 -2.69 -2.17
CA THR A 171 20.66 -2.39 -2.36
C THR A 171 21.09 -2.74 -3.78
N ALA A 172 22.31 -2.38 -4.16
CA ALA A 172 22.87 -2.74 -5.47
C ALA A 172 22.90 -4.27 -5.72
N ARG A 173 22.90 -5.09 -4.67
CA ARG A 173 22.86 -6.56 -4.78
C ARG A 173 21.49 -7.11 -5.13
N ASP A 174 20.44 -6.31 -4.88
CA ASP A 174 19.05 -6.69 -5.11
C ASP A 174 18.60 -6.39 -6.54
N VAL A 175 19.32 -5.53 -7.27
CA VAL A 175 19.00 -5.16 -8.65
C VAL A 175 19.03 -6.38 -9.56
N ASP A 176 17.98 -6.56 -10.37
CA ASP A 176 17.73 -7.73 -11.22
C ASP A 176 17.61 -9.07 -10.43
N VAL A 177 17.49 -9.03 -9.10
CA VAL A 177 17.39 -10.21 -8.22
C VAL A 177 16.11 -10.19 -7.39
N LYS A 178 15.87 -9.11 -6.65
CA LYS A 178 14.69 -8.96 -5.77
C LYS A 178 13.45 -8.69 -6.60
N VAL A 179 12.41 -9.49 -6.34
CA VAL A 179 11.08 -9.34 -6.89
C VAL A 179 10.10 -9.20 -5.74
N ILE A 180 9.20 -8.23 -5.84
CA ILE A 180 8.07 -8.03 -4.93
C ILE A 180 6.76 -8.05 -5.71
N THR A 181 5.63 -8.29 -5.07
CA THR A 181 4.31 -8.19 -5.70
C THR A 181 3.92 -6.72 -5.93
N LEU A 182 2.90 -6.49 -6.76
CA LEU A 182 2.29 -5.15 -6.88
C LEU A 182 1.78 -4.62 -5.53
N LEU A 183 1.22 -5.50 -4.69
CA LEU A 183 0.71 -5.12 -3.37
C LEU A 183 1.86 -4.72 -2.44
N GLU A 184 2.96 -5.47 -2.44
CA GLU A 184 4.17 -5.10 -1.70
C GLU A 184 4.74 -3.77 -2.19
N ALA A 185 4.76 -3.52 -3.50
CA ALA A 185 5.18 -2.24 -4.06
C ALA A 185 4.27 -1.09 -3.63
N GLU A 186 2.96 -1.33 -3.53
CA GLU A 186 2.00 -0.30 -3.09
C GLU A 186 2.19 -0.02 -1.61
N ASN A 187 2.41 -1.04 -0.80
CA ASN A 187 2.70 -0.88 0.63
C ASN A 187 3.98 -0.07 0.86
N LEU A 188 5.02 -0.28 0.04
CA LEU A 188 6.22 0.55 0.06
C LEU A 188 5.88 2.01 -0.28
N LEU A 189 5.09 2.24 -1.35
CA LEU A 189 4.67 3.60 -1.71
C LEU A 189 3.88 4.28 -0.58
N ARG A 190 2.94 3.57 0.06
CA ARG A 190 2.17 4.09 1.20
C ARG A 190 3.07 4.42 2.40
N SER A 191 4.09 3.60 2.64
CA SER A 191 5.10 3.89 3.68
C SER A 191 5.90 5.15 3.33
N ASP A 192 6.32 5.31 2.08
CA ASP A 192 7.10 6.47 1.63
C ASP A 192 6.26 7.77 1.69
N LEU A 193 4.95 7.67 1.44
CA LEU A 193 4.00 8.77 1.51
C LEU A 193 3.73 9.28 2.95
N ALA A 194 3.96 8.46 3.97
CA ALA A 194 3.62 8.80 5.36
C ALA A 194 4.23 10.13 5.81
N SER A 195 5.48 10.40 5.44
CA SER A 195 6.14 11.67 5.78
C SER A 195 5.48 12.90 5.13
N ALA A 196 4.93 12.75 3.92
CA ALA A 196 4.17 13.80 3.24
C ALA A 196 2.76 13.97 3.83
N GLU A 197 2.11 12.88 4.23
CA GLU A 197 0.81 12.89 4.93
C GLU A 197 0.90 13.61 6.27
N ASP A 198 1.93 13.28 7.06
CA ASP A 198 2.19 13.93 8.35
C ASP A 198 2.51 15.42 8.13
N ALA A 199 3.36 15.75 7.16
CA ALA A 199 3.68 17.16 6.85
C ALA A 199 2.45 17.98 6.43
N VAL A 200 1.55 17.43 5.60
CA VAL A 200 0.32 18.14 5.23
C VAL A 200 -0.59 18.33 6.44
N SER A 201 -0.71 17.30 7.28
CA SER A 201 -1.53 17.34 8.50
C SER A 201 -1.03 18.39 9.50
N ASP A 202 0.29 18.53 9.64
CA ASP A 202 0.90 19.50 10.56
C ASP A 202 0.90 20.93 10.01
N LEU A 203 1.11 21.09 8.70
CA LEU A 203 1.32 22.40 8.08
C LEU A 203 0.04 23.11 7.66
N ILE A 204 -1.05 22.37 7.42
CA ILE A 204 -2.34 22.93 7.00
C ILE A 204 -3.32 22.97 8.18
N THR A 205 -3.65 24.18 8.62
CA THR A 205 -4.44 24.41 9.84
C THR A 205 -5.93 24.60 9.58
N VAL A 206 -6.35 24.57 8.31
CA VAL A 206 -7.74 24.68 7.90
C VAL A 206 -8.29 23.31 7.52
N PRO A 207 -9.60 23.06 7.67
CA PRO A 207 -10.21 21.82 7.19
C PRO A 207 -9.93 21.60 5.69
N LEU A 208 -9.66 20.35 5.35
CA LEU A 208 -9.50 19.88 3.98
C LEU A 208 -10.50 18.75 3.72
N ASN A 209 -11.04 18.64 2.52
CA ASN A 209 -11.68 17.39 2.08
C ASN A 209 -10.62 16.36 1.64
N ASP A 210 -11.03 15.13 1.34
CA ASP A 210 -10.08 14.03 1.07
C ASP A 210 -9.29 14.25 -0.21
N ASN A 211 -9.89 14.86 -1.23
CA ASN A 211 -9.23 15.17 -2.50
C ASN A 211 -8.23 16.32 -2.35
N GLU A 212 -8.61 17.36 -1.60
CA GLU A 212 -7.71 18.47 -1.25
C GLU A 212 -6.50 17.97 -0.47
N PHE A 213 -6.71 17.14 0.55
CA PHE A 213 -5.62 16.53 1.30
C PHE A 213 -4.72 15.70 0.39
N SER A 214 -5.31 14.82 -0.42
CA SER A 214 -4.57 13.90 -1.26
C SER A 214 -3.76 14.59 -2.36
N ALA A 215 -4.30 15.66 -2.94
CA ALA A 215 -3.56 16.51 -3.88
C ALA A 215 -2.35 17.19 -3.22
N LEU A 216 -2.50 17.66 -1.98
CA LEU A 216 -1.39 18.25 -1.22
C LEU A 216 -0.36 17.19 -0.81
N VAL A 217 -0.77 15.96 -0.51
CA VAL A 217 0.15 14.85 -0.24
C VAL A 217 0.98 14.54 -1.48
N SER A 218 0.37 14.39 -2.67
CA SER A 218 1.13 14.21 -3.91
C SER A 218 2.11 15.36 -4.18
N PHE A 219 1.65 16.60 -3.99
CA PHE A 219 2.47 17.80 -4.14
C PHE A 219 3.69 17.77 -3.21
N THR A 220 3.46 17.43 -1.95
CA THR A 220 4.47 17.39 -0.89
C THR A 220 5.42 16.23 -1.06
N PHE A 221 4.94 15.07 -1.48
CA PHE A 221 5.79 13.92 -1.82
C PHE A 221 6.76 14.26 -2.95
N ASN A 222 6.29 14.99 -3.96
CA ASN A 222 7.12 15.38 -5.10
C ASN A 222 8.19 16.44 -4.78
N LEU A 223 7.87 17.41 -3.92
CA LEU A 223 8.72 18.59 -3.68
C LEU A 223 9.40 18.61 -2.31
N GLY A 224 8.98 17.72 -1.41
CA GLY A 224 9.37 17.70 0.00
C GLY A 224 8.55 18.63 0.89
N ALA A 225 8.51 18.32 2.19
CA ALA A 225 7.79 19.07 3.21
C ALA A 225 8.22 20.55 3.31
N GLY A 226 9.52 20.84 3.14
CA GLY A 226 10.04 22.21 3.17
C GLY A 226 9.43 23.10 2.08
N ALA A 227 9.22 22.56 0.88
CA ALA A 227 8.57 23.30 -0.20
C ALA A 227 7.12 23.67 0.16
N LEU A 228 6.36 22.76 0.77
CA LEU A 228 5.01 23.06 1.27
C LEU A 228 5.07 24.11 2.39
N GLN A 229 5.96 23.95 3.36
CA GLN A 229 6.10 24.84 4.51
C GLN A 229 6.31 26.31 4.10
N ASP A 230 7.17 26.56 3.12
CA ASP A 230 7.50 27.92 2.67
C ASP A 230 6.55 28.47 1.60
N SER A 231 5.73 27.60 1.00
CA SER A 231 4.87 27.95 -0.13
C SER A 231 3.85 29.05 0.17
N THR A 232 3.58 29.87 -0.85
CA THR A 232 2.43 30.77 -0.84
C THR A 232 1.12 29.99 -0.84
N LEU A 233 1.10 28.79 -1.44
CA LEU A 233 -0.01 27.84 -1.39
C LEU A 233 -0.48 27.59 0.05
N ARG A 234 0.40 27.12 0.94
CA ARG A 234 0.09 26.86 2.35
C ARG A 234 -0.38 28.12 3.07
N LYS A 235 0.33 29.25 2.88
CA LYS A 235 0.01 30.54 3.53
C LYS A 235 -1.40 31.02 3.15
N ARG A 236 -1.79 30.89 1.88
CA ARG A 236 -3.13 31.27 1.39
C ARG A 236 -4.20 30.31 1.91
N LEU A 237 -3.93 29.00 1.92
CA LEU A 237 -4.86 28.01 2.49
C LEU A 237 -5.15 28.29 3.96
N ASN A 238 -4.11 28.48 4.79
CA ASN A 238 -4.29 28.71 6.22
C ASN A 238 -4.95 30.05 6.57
N ARG A 239 -4.91 31.04 5.66
CA ARG A 239 -5.72 32.26 5.78
C ARG A 239 -7.19 32.07 5.44
N GLY A 240 -7.56 30.96 4.81
CA GLY A 240 -8.91 30.74 4.30
C GLY A 240 -9.21 31.46 2.99
N ASP A 241 -8.19 31.75 2.16
CA ASP A 241 -8.41 32.29 0.83
C ASP A 241 -9.26 31.31 -0.04
N ASN A 242 -9.91 31.84 -1.08
CA ASN A 242 -10.75 31.03 -1.97
C ASN A 242 -9.96 29.89 -2.66
N ARG A 243 -10.43 28.65 -2.50
CA ARG A 243 -9.78 27.42 -2.99
C ARG A 243 -9.54 27.41 -4.50
N VAL A 244 -10.49 27.88 -5.29
CA VAL A 244 -10.36 27.95 -6.76
C VAL A 244 -9.23 28.89 -7.17
N SER A 245 -9.11 30.06 -6.52
CA SER A 245 -8.00 30.98 -6.80
C SER A 245 -6.65 30.40 -6.38
N ILE A 246 -6.56 29.80 -5.19
CA ILE A 246 -5.32 29.15 -4.73
C ILE A 246 -4.88 28.08 -5.73
N ALA A 247 -5.80 27.18 -6.11
CA ALA A 247 -5.49 26.06 -6.98
C ALA A 247 -4.96 26.53 -8.34
N ASN A 248 -5.60 27.55 -8.94
CA ASN A 248 -5.20 28.10 -10.24
C ASN A 248 -3.87 28.87 -10.21
N ASP A 249 -3.59 29.57 -9.11
CA ASP A 249 -2.41 30.43 -9.02
C ASP A 249 -1.18 29.69 -8.51
N GLU A 250 -1.33 28.77 -7.56
CA GLU A 250 -0.22 28.31 -6.75
C GLU A 250 0.39 27.00 -7.24
N PHE A 251 -0.40 26.01 -7.71
CA PHE A 251 0.15 24.74 -8.20
C PHE A 251 1.09 24.95 -9.41
N ARG A 252 0.69 25.82 -10.35
CA ARG A 252 1.45 26.10 -11.58
C ARG A 252 2.80 26.77 -11.36
N LYS A 253 3.09 27.30 -10.16
CA LYS A 253 4.39 27.91 -9.84
C LYS A 253 5.50 26.86 -9.65
N TRP A 254 5.13 25.60 -9.42
CA TRP A 254 6.04 24.52 -9.06
C TRP A 254 6.28 23.57 -10.23
N VAL A 255 6.62 24.14 -11.39
CA VAL A 255 6.86 23.41 -12.64
C VAL A 255 8.31 23.49 -13.13
N LEU A 256 9.17 24.17 -12.37
CA LEU A 256 10.56 24.43 -12.73
C LEU A 256 11.51 23.40 -12.11
N ALA A 257 12.48 22.93 -12.88
CA ALA A 257 13.68 22.26 -12.38
C ALA A 257 14.91 22.80 -13.10
N GLY A 258 15.98 23.10 -12.38
CA GLY A 258 17.17 23.73 -12.97
C GLY A 258 16.88 25.07 -13.66
N GLY A 259 15.86 25.81 -13.20
CA GLY A 259 15.43 27.08 -13.78
C GLY A 259 14.62 26.97 -15.09
N ARG A 260 14.21 25.76 -15.51
CA ARG A 260 13.44 25.54 -16.73
C ARG A 260 12.14 24.80 -16.44
N GLU A 261 11.09 25.13 -17.18
CA GLU A 261 9.83 24.41 -17.10
C GLU A 261 10.00 22.97 -17.60
N LEU A 262 9.55 22.02 -16.80
CA LEU A 262 9.51 20.61 -17.19
C LEU A 262 8.08 20.21 -17.56
N PRO A 263 7.84 19.71 -18.80
CA PRO A 263 6.50 19.29 -19.23
C PRO A 263 5.86 18.24 -18.31
N GLY A 264 6.66 17.38 -17.68
CA GLY A 264 6.19 16.40 -16.70
C GLY A 264 5.61 17.07 -15.44
N LEU A 265 6.31 18.08 -14.90
CA LEU A 265 5.83 18.82 -13.73
C LEU A 265 4.60 19.67 -14.08
N VAL A 266 4.53 20.26 -15.27
CA VAL A 266 3.32 20.97 -15.73
C VAL A 266 2.10 20.06 -15.72
N ARG A 267 2.22 18.84 -16.24
CA ARG A 267 1.14 17.84 -16.21
C ARG A 267 0.78 17.42 -14.78
N ARG A 268 1.79 17.15 -13.94
CA ARG A 268 1.59 16.78 -12.53
C ARG A 268 0.84 17.84 -11.74
N ARG A 269 1.31 19.08 -11.81
CA ARG A 269 0.67 20.22 -11.12
C ARG A 269 -0.76 20.47 -11.62
N LYS A 270 -1.04 20.25 -12.90
CA LYS A 270 -2.41 20.31 -13.42
C LYS A 270 -3.29 19.20 -12.84
N ALA A 271 -2.82 17.95 -12.83
CA ALA A 271 -3.58 16.83 -12.28
C ALA A 271 -3.88 17.01 -10.79
N GLU A 272 -2.89 17.45 -10.01
CA GLU A 272 -3.07 17.72 -8.58
C GLU A 272 -4.04 18.87 -8.34
N ARG A 273 -3.97 19.95 -9.14
CA ARG A 273 -4.96 21.03 -9.09
C ARG A 273 -6.37 20.52 -9.38
N ASP A 274 -6.52 19.68 -10.40
CA ASP A 274 -7.82 19.15 -10.80
C ASP A 274 -8.41 18.25 -9.71
N LEU A 275 -7.59 17.40 -9.07
CA LEU A 275 -7.98 16.63 -7.89
C LEU A 275 -8.33 17.56 -6.72
N PHE A 276 -7.54 18.59 -6.44
CA PHE A 276 -7.80 19.53 -5.36
C PHE A 276 -9.16 20.25 -5.49
N LEU A 277 -9.66 20.43 -6.72
CA LEU A 277 -10.93 21.11 -7.00
C LEU A 277 -12.12 20.18 -7.22
N SER A 278 -11.93 18.85 -7.13
CA SER A 278 -12.97 17.85 -7.38
C SER A 278 -13.81 17.49 -6.16
#